data_AF-A0A7U7JU22-F1
#
_entry.id   AF-A0A7U7JU22-F1
#
_cell.length_a   1.000
_cell.length_b   1.000
_cell.length_c   1.000
_cell.angle_alpha   90.00
_cell.angle_beta   90.00
_cell.angle_gamma   90.00
#
_symmetry.space_group_name_H-M   'P 1'
#
loop_
_entity.id
_entity.type
_entity.pdbx_description
1 polymer ?
#
loop_
_entity_poly.entity_id
_entity_poly.type
_entity_poly.pdbx_seq_one_letter_code
_entity_poly.pdbx_strand_id
1 'polypeptide(L)'
;MNDKFKKQPYHLIFEDLLQEGITLGITTRNNGLSDYPENAFNMARYIDDSSNNITQHQIQLAEEIGFDRAEWVFPIQTHENKVAHITKDDRGTNIEKLTNQLHGVDAMFTYDDNVLLTMCYADCVPVYFYSPKHHFIALAHAGWRGTYTKIVKEVLDQVDFDLEDLHVVIGPATSSSYEINDDIKNKFETLPINSSKYIETRGQDRHGIDLKKANAELLTYYGVPNENIYTTAYATSEHLNLFFSYRVEKGQTGRMLAFIGQQKQ
;
A
#
# COMPACT_ATOMS: atom_id res chain seq x y z
N MET A 1 -4.46 5.08 -21.31
CA MET A 1 -4.92 3.88 -20.60
C MET A 1 -5.83 4.38 -19.49
N ASN A 2 -7.09 3.97 -19.42
CA ASN A 2 -7.99 4.44 -18.37
C ASN A 2 -7.68 3.64 -17.09
N ASP A 3 -6.99 4.26 -16.15
CA ASP A 3 -6.76 3.67 -14.83
C ASP A 3 -8.09 3.53 -14.06
N LYS A 4 -8.19 2.49 -13.23
CA LYS A 4 -9.37 2.24 -12.39
C LYS A 4 -9.40 3.15 -11.17
N PHE A 5 -8.25 3.63 -10.72
CA PHE A 5 -8.18 4.67 -9.70
C PHE A 5 -8.73 6.00 -10.23
N LYS A 6 -9.75 6.55 -9.58
CA LYS A 6 -10.35 7.85 -9.89
C LYS A 6 -9.92 8.90 -8.88
N LYS A 7 -9.59 10.09 -9.37
CA LYS A 7 -9.14 11.20 -8.54
C LYS A 7 -10.32 11.86 -7.85
N GLN A 8 -10.27 11.86 -6.52
CA GLN A 8 -11.09 12.65 -5.61
C GLN A 8 -10.26 13.81 -5.04
N PRO A 9 -10.79 14.74 -4.24
CA PRO A 9 -10.04 15.90 -3.75
C PRO A 9 -8.73 15.53 -3.05
N TYR A 10 -8.77 14.58 -2.10
CA TYR A 10 -7.62 14.19 -1.26
C TYR A 10 -6.97 12.85 -1.63
N HIS A 11 -7.61 12.05 -2.49
CA HIS A 11 -7.21 10.67 -2.71
C HIS A 11 -7.54 10.16 -4.11
N LEU A 12 -7.02 8.99 -4.43
CA LEU A 12 -7.43 8.15 -5.54
C LEU A 12 -8.24 6.99 -4.98
N ILE A 13 -9.41 6.72 -5.55
CA ILE A 13 -10.31 5.64 -5.11
C ILE A 13 -10.55 4.62 -6.22
N PHE A 14 -10.67 3.35 -5.85
CA PHE A 14 -10.99 2.27 -6.78
C PHE A 14 -12.52 2.06 -6.78
N GLU A 15 -13.23 2.83 -7.61
CA GLU A 15 -14.70 2.98 -7.55
C GLU A 15 -15.48 1.69 -7.80
N ASP A 16 -14.93 0.76 -8.60
CA ASP A 16 -15.60 -0.49 -9.00
C ASP A 16 -16.07 -1.32 -7.79
N LEU A 17 -15.44 -1.17 -6.63
CA LEU A 17 -15.69 -1.99 -5.42
C LEU A 17 -16.63 -1.35 -4.41
N LEU A 18 -17.01 -0.07 -4.61
CA LEU A 18 -17.92 0.62 -3.68
C LEU A 18 -19.29 -0.05 -3.64
N GLN A 19 -19.76 -0.59 -4.77
CA GLN A 19 -21.01 -1.34 -4.86
C GLN A 19 -20.96 -2.71 -4.17
N GLU A 20 -19.77 -3.18 -3.79
CA GLU A 20 -19.55 -4.42 -3.04
C GLU A 20 -19.30 -4.13 -1.55
N GLY A 21 -19.43 -2.86 -1.13
CA GLY A 21 -19.18 -2.43 0.25
C GLY A 21 -17.70 -2.36 0.61
N ILE A 22 -16.80 -2.37 -0.37
CA ILE A 22 -15.35 -2.29 -0.14
C ILE A 22 -14.85 -0.90 -0.55
N THR A 23 -14.23 -0.20 0.40
CA THR A 23 -13.60 1.10 0.21
C THR A 23 -12.09 0.91 0.11
N LEU A 24 -11.53 1.08 -1.09
CA LEU A 24 -10.10 0.91 -1.37
C LEU A 24 -9.53 2.16 -2.06
N GLY A 25 -8.43 2.68 -1.54
CA GLY A 25 -7.80 3.86 -2.13
C GLY A 25 -6.44 4.22 -1.55
N ILE A 26 -5.89 5.31 -2.07
CA ILE A 26 -4.64 5.91 -1.58
C ILE A 26 -4.73 7.43 -1.64
N THR A 27 -4.27 8.12 -0.59
CA THR A 27 -4.25 9.59 -0.61
C THR A 27 -3.28 10.14 -1.65
N THR A 28 -3.55 11.34 -2.15
CA THR A 28 -2.59 12.12 -2.93
C THR A 28 -1.93 13.14 -2.01
N ARG A 29 -0.86 13.79 -2.47
CA ARG A 29 -0.16 14.83 -1.70
C ARG A 29 -0.90 16.17 -1.65
N ASN A 30 -2.04 16.31 -2.33
CA ASN A 30 -2.64 17.62 -2.60
C ASN A 30 -3.69 18.02 -1.56
N ASN A 31 -3.93 19.32 -1.46
CA ASN A 31 -5.03 19.90 -0.68
C ASN A 31 -4.91 19.67 0.83
N GLY A 32 -3.70 19.59 1.37
CA GLY A 32 -3.48 19.49 2.81
C GLY A 32 -3.01 20.79 3.45
N LEU A 33 -2.48 20.63 4.65
CA LEU A 33 -2.09 21.68 5.59
C LEU A 33 -0.60 21.64 5.94
N SER A 34 0.13 20.62 5.48
CA SER A 34 1.57 20.49 5.73
C SER A 34 2.35 21.44 4.84
N ASP A 35 3.47 21.96 5.35
CA ASP A 35 4.28 22.96 4.66
C ASP A 35 5.21 22.38 3.57
N TYR A 36 5.30 21.04 3.47
CA TYR A 36 6.23 20.37 2.57
C TYR A 36 5.58 19.26 1.72
N PRO A 37 5.55 19.46 0.39
CA PRO A 37 5.55 20.77 -0.27
C PRO A 37 4.40 21.63 0.27
N GLU A 38 4.32 22.89 -0.12
CA GLU A 38 3.26 23.79 0.35
C GLU A 38 1.85 23.17 0.19
N ASN A 39 1.03 23.23 1.25
CA ASN A 39 -0.33 22.70 1.33
C ASN A 39 -0.41 21.19 1.02
N ALA A 40 0.51 20.42 1.57
CA ALA A 40 0.59 18.98 1.37
C ALA A 40 -0.26 18.16 2.33
N PHE A 41 -0.77 17.04 1.82
CA PHE A 41 -1.65 16.12 2.56
C PHE A 41 -0.86 14.92 3.09
N ASN A 42 0.07 15.19 4.01
CA ASN A 42 0.87 14.15 4.66
C ASN A 42 0.06 13.37 5.70
N MET A 43 0.22 12.04 5.73
CA MET A 43 -0.47 11.16 6.67
C MET A 43 0.46 10.50 7.70
N ALA A 44 1.78 10.63 7.56
CA ALA A 44 2.70 10.01 8.50
C ALA A 44 2.88 10.87 9.77
N ARG A 45 2.58 10.27 10.93
CA ARG A 45 2.84 10.85 12.26
C ARG A 45 4.29 10.70 12.74
N TYR A 46 5.10 9.90 12.05
CA TYR A 46 6.47 9.54 12.44
C TYR A 46 7.56 10.34 11.71
N ILE A 47 7.17 11.36 10.94
CA ILE A 47 8.08 12.32 10.30
C ILE A 47 7.86 13.72 10.86
N ASP A 48 8.72 14.66 10.50
CA ASP A 48 8.66 16.04 10.99
C ASP A 48 7.46 16.79 10.38
N ASP A 49 6.31 16.74 11.06
CA ASP A 49 5.09 17.48 10.73
C ASP A 49 4.31 17.80 12.01
N SER A 50 3.41 18.77 11.93
CA SER A 50 2.47 19.06 13.01
C SER A 50 1.48 17.91 13.15
N SER A 51 1.37 17.35 14.36
CA SER A 51 0.37 16.33 14.68
C SER A 51 -1.07 16.82 14.47
N ASN A 52 -1.30 18.13 14.54
CA ASN A 52 -2.58 18.74 14.24
C ASN A 52 -2.91 18.62 12.74
N ASN A 53 -1.94 18.87 11.85
CA ASN A 53 -2.12 18.70 10.40
C ASN A 53 -2.54 17.27 10.08
N ILE A 54 -1.81 16.28 10.62
CA ILE A 54 -2.14 14.86 10.38
C ILE A 54 -3.54 14.51 10.88
N THR A 55 -3.93 15.03 12.05
CA THR A 55 -5.28 14.79 12.60
C THR A 55 -6.36 15.40 11.72
N GLN A 56 -6.16 16.61 11.20
CA GLN A 56 -7.10 17.23 10.27
C GLN A 56 -7.18 16.48 8.93
N HIS A 57 -6.05 16.01 8.38
CA HIS A 57 -6.05 15.19 7.17
C HIS A 57 -6.82 13.88 7.37
N GLN A 58 -6.66 13.22 8.52
CA GLN A 58 -7.41 12.02 8.86
C GLN A 58 -8.92 12.30 8.93
N ILE A 59 -9.33 13.42 9.53
CA ILE A 59 -10.75 13.84 9.60
C ILE A 59 -11.30 14.09 8.19
N GLN A 60 -10.59 14.87 7.37
CA GLN A 60 -10.99 15.19 6.00
C GLN A 60 -11.13 13.93 5.13
N LEU A 61 -10.18 13.00 5.25
CA LEU A 61 -10.26 11.74 4.52
C LEU A 61 -11.42 10.88 5.05
N ALA A 62 -11.60 10.75 6.37
CA ALA A 62 -12.68 9.96 6.97
C ALA A 62 -14.07 10.42 6.53
N GLU A 63 -14.29 11.73 6.49
CA GLU A 63 -15.53 12.34 5.98
C GLU A 63 -15.75 12.01 4.50
N GLU A 64 -14.71 12.15 3.68
CA GLU A 64 -14.78 11.93 2.23
C GLU A 64 -15.04 10.45 1.86
N ILE A 65 -14.43 9.50 2.59
CA ILE A 65 -14.55 8.06 2.28
C ILE A 65 -15.68 7.37 3.06
N GLY A 66 -16.40 8.10 3.92
CA GLY A 66 -17.51 7.56 4.71
C GLY A 66 -17.08 6.51 5.74
N PHE A 67 -15.87 6.61 6.29
CA PHE A 67 -15.31 5.64 7.22
C PHE A 67 -14.80 6.35 8.47
N ASP A 68 -15.45 6.12 9.62
CA ASP A 68 -15.11 6.82 10.86
C ASP A 68 -13.64 6.56 11.22
N ARG A 69 -12.92 7.63 11.54
CA ARG A 69 -11.53 7.59 11.97
C ARG A 69 -11.31 6.65 13.16
N ALA A 70 -12.30 6.48 14.04
CA ALA A 70 -12.24 5.54 15.15
C ALA A 70 -12.11 4.09 14.70
N GLU A 71 -12.49 3.76 13.46
CA GLU A 71 -12.45 2.41 12.90
C GLU A 71 -11.15 2.07 12.16
N TRP A 72 -10.22 3.04 12.09
CA TRP A 72 -8.96 2.87 11.40
C TRP A 72 -7.96 2.13 12.27
N VAL A 73 -7.05 1.40 11.63
CA VAL A 73 -5.92 0.73 12.27
C VAL A 73 -4.65 1.09 11.51
N PHE A 74 -3.61 1.48 12.25
CA PHE A 74 -2.34 1.92 11.68
C PHE A 74 -1.15 1.17 12.31
N PRO A 75 -0.32 0.45 11.54
CA PRO A 75 0.85 -0.26 12.07
C PRO A 75 2.12 0.62 12.05
N ILE A 76 3.19 0.16 12.69
CA ILE A 76 4.52 0.76 12.53
C ILE A 76 5.35 -0.13 11.59
N GLN A 77 5.46 0.32 10.34
CA GLN A 77 6.14 -0.39 9.24
C GLN A 77 7.67 -0.38 9.45
N THR A 78 8.32 -1.54 9.31
CA THR A 78 9.80 -1.67 9.41
C THR A 78 10.43 -2.24 8.15
N HIS A 79 9.66 -2.37 7.06
CA HIS A 79 10.07 -2.96 5.79
C HIS A 79 10.44 -4.44 5.92
N GLU A 80 9.77 -5.15 6.83
CA GLU A 80 9.87 -6.59 7.01
C GLU A 80 8.69 -7.30 6.31
N ASN A 81 8.35 -8.52 6.72
CA ASN A 81 7.27 -9.32 6.13
C ASN A 81 6.25 -9.84 7.16
N LYS A 82 6.22 -9.26 8.36
CA LYS A 82 5.28 -9.68 9.41
C LYS A 82 3.86 -9.25 9.05
N VAL A 83 2.95 -10.21 9.12
CA VAL A 83 1.50 -10.03 8.92
C VAL A 83 0.80 -10.04 10.28
N ALA A 84 -0.21 -9.18 10.47
CA ALA A 84 -1.07 -9.19 11.64
C ALA A 84 -2.54 -9.41 11.25
N HIS A 85 -3.23 -10.28 12.00
CA HIS A 85 -4.69 -10.36 11.97
C HIS A 85 -5.25 -9.22 12.81
N ILE A 86 -6.07 -8.37 12.20
CA ILE A 86 -6.72 -7.23 12.83
C ILE A 86 -8.18 -7.58 13.08
N THR A 87 -8.66 -7.24 14.27
CA THR A 87 -10.06 -7.41 14.69
C THR A 87 -10.69 -6.07 15.05
N LYS A 88 -11.98 -6.05 15.36
CA LYS A 88 -12.66 -4.84 15.86
C LYS A 88 -12.04 -4.26 17.13
N ASP A 89 -11.39 -5.06 17.95
CA ASP A 89 -10.75 -4.61 19.19
C ASP A 89 -9.48 -3.78 18.93
N ASP A 90 -8.91 -3.88 17.73
CA ASP A 90 -7.70 -3.15 17.33
C ASP A 90 -8.01 -1.76 16.76
N ARG A 91 -9.28 -1.41 16.58
CA ARG A 91 -9.74 -0.12 16.06
C ARG A 91 -9.20 1.06 16.88
N GLY A 92 -8.76 2.12 16.19
CA GLY A 92 -8.16 3.31 16.80
C GLY A 92 -6.68 3.14 17.15
N THR A 93 -6.09 1.95 16.96
CA THR A 93 -4.66 1.72 17.21
C THR A 93 -3.81 2.65 16.37
N ASN A 94 -2.95 3.41 17.07
CA ASN A 94 -2.01 4.39 16.50
C ASN A 94 -2.65 5.55 15.72
N ILE A 95 -3.97 5.77 15.83
CA ILE A 95 -4.68 6.82 15.09
C ILE A 95 -4.53 8.20 15.73
N GLU A 96 -4.72 8.32 17.05
CA GLU A 96 -4.52 9.57 17.81
C GLU A 96 -3.04 9.89 18.04
N LYS A 97 -2.30 8.87 18.47
CA LYS A 97 -0.88 8.94 18.81
C LYS A 97 -0.25 7.59 18.55
N LEU A 98 1.01 7.58 18.13
CA LEU A 98 1.75 6.34 17.93
C LEU A 98 2.06 5.69 19.28
N THR A 99 1.97 4.36 19.32
CA THR A 99 2.36 3.49 20.42
C THR A 99 3.27 2.38 19.89
N ASN A 100 3.69 1.45 20.77
CA ASN A 100 4.45 0.27 20.34
C ASN A 100 3.56 -0.88 19.83
N GLN A 101 2.23 -0.71 19.84
CA GLN A 101 1.33 -1.71 19.27
C GLN A 101 1.51 -1.80 17.75
N LEU A 102 1.38 -3.01 17.21
CA LEU A 102 1.59 -3.30 15.79
C LEU A 102 2.97 -2.87 15.26
N HIS A 103 4.00 -2.88 16.12
CA HIS A 103 5.36 -2.62 15.69
C HIS A 103 5.92 -3.73 14.81
N GLY A 104 6.57 -3.32 13.73
CA GLY A 104 7.20 -4.18 12.73
C GLY A 104 6.19 -4.93 11.87
N VAL A 105 4.96 -4.44 11.77
CA VAL A 105 3.91 -5.02 10.94
C VAL A 105 3.90 -4.29 9.60
N ASP A 106 4.14 -5.03 8.53
CA ASP A 106 4.15 -4.51 7.16
C ASP A 106 2.99 -5.09 6.34
N ALA A 107 2.16 -5.96 6.92
CA ALA A 107 0.92 -6.44 6.31
C ALA A 107 -0.15 -6.65 7.38
N MET A 108 -1.40 -6.32 7.06
CA MET A 108 -2.56 -6.52 7.93
C MET A 108 -3.67 -7.18 7.11
N PHE A 109 -4.45 -8.06 7.74
CA PHE A 109 -5.67 -8.60 7.17
C PHE A 109 -6.79 -8.63 8.20
N THR A 110 -8.03 -8.71 7.75
CA THR A 110 -9.19 -8.89 8.61
C THR A 110 -10.33 -9.56 7.85
N TYR A 111 -11.20 -10.22 8.62
CA TYR A 111 -12.52 -10.67 8.18
C TYR A 111 -13.66 -9.83 8.78
N ASP A 112 -13.32 -8.84 9.61
CA ASP A 112 -14.29 -8.01 10.33
C ASP A 112 -14.72 -6.81 9.49
N ASP A 113 -16.04 -6.60 9.39
CA ASP A 113 -16.56 -5.36 8.81
C ASP A 113 -16.29 -4.14 9.70
N ASN A 114 -16.37 -2.97 9.08
CA ASN A 114 -16.13 -1.65 9.65
C ASN A 114 -14.76 -1.53 10.33
N VAL A 115 -13.73 -2.15 9.74
CA VAL A 115 -12.32 -1.95 10.08
C VAL A 115 -11.62 -1.39 8.85
N LEU A 116 -10.94 -0.25 8.99
CA LEU A 116 -10.13 0.33 7.91
C LEU A 116 -8.65 0.02 8.16
N LEU A 117 -8.08 -0.85 7.33
CA LEU A 117 -6.65 -1.13 7.33
C LEU A 117 -5.94 0.03 6.63
N THR A 118 -4.98 0.66 7.31
CA THR A 118 -4.26 1.81 6.76
C THR A 118 -2.74 1.65 6.90
N MET A 119 -1.98 2.12 5.91
CA MET A 119 -0.51 2.09 5.93
C MET A 119 0.06 3.27 5.14
N CYS A 120 1.26 3.74 5.50
CA CYS A 120 1.90 4.87 4.84
C CYS A 120 2.85 4.43 3.72
N TYR A 121 2.89 5.22 2.64
CA TYR A 121 3.69 4.93 1.46
C TYR A 121 4.36 6.19 0.91
N ALA A 122 5.59 6.02 0.46
CA ALA A 122 6.26 6.86 -0.54
C ALA A 122 7.20 5.93 -1.29
N ASP A 123 6.92 5.66 -2.57
CA ASP A 123 7.59 4.70 -3.46
C ASP A 123 7.34 3.20 -3.24
N CYS A 124 7.19 2.70 -2.01
CA CYS A 124 6.92 1.28 -1.78
C CYS A 124 5.56 0.86 -2.36
N VAL A 125 5.37 -0.44 -2.63
CA VAL A 125 4.17 -0.93 -3.32
C VAL A 125 3.04 -1.23 -2.31
N PRO A 126 1.89 -0.52 -2.37
CA PRO A 126 0.68 -0.97 -1.69
C PRO A 126 0.07 -2.13 -2.46
N VAL A 127 -0.05 -3.29 -1.82
CA VAL A 127 -0.74 -4.46 -2.36
C VAL A 127 -1.99 -4.70 -1.53
N TYR A 128 -3.15 -4.52 -2.16
CA TYR A 128 -4.45 -4.70 -1.57
C TYR A 128 -5.01 -6.06 -1.97
N PHE A 129 -5.55 -6.80 -1.03
CA PHE A 129 -6.19 -8.10 -1.26
C PHE A 129 -7.63 -7.99 -0.81
N TYR A 130 -8.54 -8.61 -1.55
CA TYR A 130 -9.94 -8.66 -1.14
C TYR A 130 -10.66 -9.88 -1.70
N SER A 131 -11.65 -10.35 -0.95
CA SER A 131 -12.66 -11.29 -1.42
C SER A 131 -14.02 -10.90 -0.84
N PRO A 132 -14.93 -10.34 -1.66
CA PRO A 132 -16.26 -9.95 -1.19
C PRO A 132 -17.04 -11.14 -0.64
N LYS A 133 -16.93 -12.30 -1.30
CA LYS A 133 -17.60 -13.56 -0.94
C LYS A 133 -17.21 -14.06 0.46
N HIS A 134 -15.95 -13.87 0.83
CA HIS A 134 -15.40 -14.37 2.10
C HIS A 134 -15.23 -13.27 3.15
N HIS A 135 -15.68 -12.05 2.87
CA HIS A 135 -15.49 -10.87 3.73
C HIS A 135 -14.03 -10.64 4.12
N PHE A 136 -13.09 -10.98 3.22
CA PHE A 136 -11.66 -10.86 3.49
C PHE A 136 -11.11 -9.59 2.87
N ILE A 137 -10.32 -8.83 3.63
CA ILE A 137 -9.48 -7.76 3.10
C ILE A 137 -8.09 -7.84 3.71
N ALA A 138 -7.07 -7.44 2.94
CA ALA A 138 -5.72 -7.25 3.44
C ALA A 138 -5.01 -6.08 2.75
N LEU A 139 -4.03 -5.49 3.44
CA LEU A 139 -3.16 -4.46 2.93
C LEU A 139 -1.71 -4.79 3.29
N ALA A 140 -0.83 -4.82 2.30
CA ALA A 140 0.59 -5.06 2.47
C ALA A 140 1.45 -3.93 1.94
N HIS A 141 2.53 -3.65 2.65
CA HIS A 141 3.61 -2.73 2.31
C HIS A 141 4.78 -3.50 1.71
N ALA A 142 4.82 -3.58 0.38
CA ALA A 142 5.84 -4.32 -0.35
C ALA A 142 6.90 -3.38 -0.94
N GLY A 143 7.79 -2.88 -0.06
CA GLY A 143 9.08 -2.33 -0.50
C GLY A 143 10.01 -3.43 -1.02
N TRP A 144 11.20 -3.07 -1.53
CA TRP A 144 12.13 -4.07 -2.09
C TRP A 144 12.47 -5.19 -1.08
N ARG A 145 12.59 -4.85 0.21
CA ARG A 145 12.82 -5.83 1.30
C ARG A 145 11.63 -6.77 1.45
N GLY A 146 10.45 -6.22 1.71
CA GLY A 146 9.20 -6.98 1.81
C GLY A 146 8.95 -7.90 0.61
N THR A 147 9.24 -7.42 -0.61
CA THR A 147 9.09 -8.24 -1.83
C THR A 147 10.05 -9.42 -1.87
N TYR A 148 11.37 -9.23 -1.64
CA TYR A 148 12.29 -10.38 -1.68
C TYR A 148 12.08 -11.34 -0.48
N THR A 149 11.59 -10.82 0.65
CA THR A 149 11.14 -11.64 1.79
C THR A 149 9.71 -12.16 1.64
N LYS A 150 9.09 -11.99 0.46
CA LYS A 150 7.82 -12.59 0.05
C LYS A 150 6.61 -12.19 0.91
N ILE A 151 6.48 -10.92 1.30
CA ILE A 151 5.34 -10.44 2.09
C ILE A 151 3.97 -10.78 1.48
N VAL A 152 3.86 -10.78 0.14
CA VAL A 152 2.62 -11.19 -0.53
C VAL A 152 2.29 -12.66 -0.25
N LYS A 153 3.29 -13.55 -0.16
CA LYS A 153 3.09 -14.96 0.20
C LYS A 153 2.66 -15.09 1.65
N GLU A 154 3.25 -14.31 2.56
CA GLU A 154 2.85 -14.31 3.97
C GLU A 154 1.37 -13.92 4.15
N VAL A 155 0.86 -13.00 3.32
CA VAL A 155 -0.59 -12.68 3.28
C VAL A 155 -1.40 -13.84 2.71
N LEU A 156 -0.96 -14.45 1.61
CA LEU A 156 -1.65 -15.62 1.03
C LEU A 156 -1.72 -16.80 2.01
N ASP A 157 -0.74 -16.95 2.92
CA ASP A 157 -0.76 -17.98 3.96
C ASP A 157 -1.84 -17.75 5.04
N GLN A 158 -2.44 -16.56 5.08
CA GLN A 158 -3.58 -16.25 5.96
C GLN A 158 -4.93 -16.47 5.27
N VAL A 159 -4.94 -16.76 3.97
CA VAL A 159 -6.17 -17.00 3.21
C VAL A 159 -6.61 -18.44 3.41
N ASP A 160 -7.79 -18.64 3.98
CA ASP A 160 -8.38 -19.94 4.32
C ASP A 160 -9.42 -20.44 3.30
N PHE A 161 -9.54 -19.74 2.18
CA PHE A 161 -10.43 -20.06 1.06
C PHE A 161 -9.67 -20.22 -0.26
N ASP A 162 -10.39 -20.58 -1.34
CA ASP A 162 -9.79 -20.78 -2.65
C ASP A 162 -9.26 -19.46 -3.24
N LEU A 163 -8.01 -19.45 -3.70
CA LEU A 163 -7.38 -18.26 -4.30
C LEU A 163 -8.08 -17.81 -5.59
N GLU A 164 -8.90 -18.66 -6.21
CA GLU A 164 -9.79 -18.29 -7.31
C GLU A 164 -10.79 -17.19 -6.91
N ASP A 165 -11.20 -17.14 -5.63
CA ASP A 165 -12.09 -16.10 -5.09
C ASP A 165 -11.31 -14.87 -4.56
N LEU A 166 -9.97 -14.87 -4.64
CA LEU A 166 -9.12 -13.78 -4.16
C LEU A 166 -8.77 -12.81 -5.30
N HIS A 167 -9.04 -11.53 -5.08
CA HIS A 167 -8.65 -10.45 -5.97
C HIS A 167 -7.55 -9.59 -5.35
N VAL A 168 -6.70 -9.03 -6.22
CA VAL A 168 -5.57 -8.20 -5.82
C VAL A 168 -5.51 -6.93 -6.64
N VAL A 169 -5.30 -5.81 -5.96
CA VAL A 169 -4.95 -4.52 -6.57
C VAL A 169 -3.51 -4.19 -6.15
N ILE A 170 -2.66 -3.92 -7.12
CA ILE A 170 -1.31 -3.38 -6.92
C ILE A 170 -1.39 -1.88 -7.21
N GLY A 171 -1.25 -1.06 -6.17
CA GLY A 171 -1.45 0.38 -6.23
C GLY A 171 -0.22 1.20 -6.63
N PRO A 172 -0.32 2.55 -6.56
CA PRO A 172 0.75 3.45 -6.99
C PRO A 172 2.03 3.22 -6.18
N ALA A 173 3.15 3.05 -6.90
CA ALA A 173 4.47 2.80 -6.34
C ALA A 173 5.54 3.48 -7.22
N THR A 174 6.82 3.37 -6.91
CA THR A 174 7.88 3.84 -7.83
C THR A 174 7.85 3.07 -9.14
N SER A 175 8.30 3.69 -10.24
CA SER A 175 8.49 2.97 -11.51
C SER A 175 9.79 2.16 -11.52
N SER A 176 10.03 1.47 -12.64
CA SER A 176 11.29 0.77 -12.94
C SER A 176 12.52 1.70 -13.03
N SER A 177 12.33 3.01 -12.88
CA SER A 177 13.41 3.97 -12.61
C SER A 177 14.10 3.74 -11.26
N TYR A 178 13.48 2.98 -10.35
CA TYR A 178 14.08 2.62 -9.07
C TYR A 178 15.35 1.78 -9.28
N GLU A 179 16.48 2.36 -8.91
CA GLU A 179 17.79 1.78 -9.11
C GLU A 179 18.22 0.93 -7.91
N ILE A 180 18.72 -0.26 -8.22
CA ILE A 180 19.30 -1.22 -7.29
C ILE A 180 20.70 -1.64 -7.75
N ASN A 181 21.49 -2.11 -6.80
CA ASN A 181 22.84 -2.62 -7.00
C ASN A 181 22.84 -4.16 -7.17
N ASP A 182 24.00 -4.75 -7.44
CA ASP A 182 24.18 -6.20 -7.62
C ASP A 182 23.72 -6.99 -6.37
N ASP A 183 23.97 -6.48 -5.16
CA ASP A 183 23.56 -7.13 -3.91
C ASP A 183 22.04 -7.33 -3.82
N ILE A 184 21.27 -6.30 -4.16
CA ILE A 184 19.81 -6.38 -4.15
C ILE A 184 19.34 -7.25 -5.31
N LYS A 185 19.91 -7.11 -6.52
CA LYS A 185 19.57 -7.96 -7.67
C LYS A 185 19.74 -9.44 -7.35
N ASN A 186 20.87 -9.82 -6.74
CA ASN A 186 21.17 -11.19 -6.36
C ASN A 186 20.14 -11.76 -5.37
N LYS A 187 19.56 -10.93 -4.49
CA LYS A 187 18.46 -11.35 -3.61
C LYS A 187 17.20 -11.69 -4.41
N PHE A 188 16.83 -10.86 -5.38
CA PHE A 188 15.66 -11.13 -6.23
C PHE A 188 15.84 -12.35 -7.13
N GLU A 189 17.08 -12.67 -7.53
CA GLU A 189 17.38 -13.90 -8.27
C GLU A 189 17.16 -15.20 -7.47
N THR A 190 17.01 -15.10 -6.14
CA THR A 190 16.63 -16.24 -5.29
C THR A 190 15.13 -16.51 -5.26
N LEU A 191 14.31 -15.60 -5.81
CA LEU A 191 12.87 -15.77 -5.87
C LEU A 191 12.50 -16.85 -6.90
N PRO A 192 11.35 -17.52 -6.74
CA PRO A 192 10.93 -18.59 -7.65
C PRO A 192 10.39 -18.08 -9.01
N ILE A 193 10.57 -16.79 -9.30
CA ILE A 193 10.08 -16.11 -10.50
C ILE A 193 11.24 -15.58 -11.32
N ASN A 194 11.08 -15.54 -12.64
CA ASN A 194 12.14 -15.09 -13.55
C ASN A 194 12.42 -13.59 -13.38
N SER A 195 13.60 -13.25 -12.84
CA SER A 195 14.06 -11.87 -12.62
C SER A 195 14.13 -11.04 -13.89
N SER A 196 14.36 -11.63 -15.06
CA SER A 196 14.43 -10.88 -16.33
C SER A 196 13.11 -10.21 -16.72
N LYS A 197 11.98 -10.59 -16.09
CA LYS A 197 10.68 -9.98 -16.33
C LYS A 197 10.49 -8.64 -15.63
N TYR A 198 11.28 -8.36 -14.58
CA TYR A 198 11.08 -7.18 -13.73
C TYR A 198 12.40 -6.50 -13.31
N ILE A 199 13.57 -7.02 -13.71
CA ILE A 199 14.87 -6.39 -13.54
C ILE A 199 15.51 -6.13 -14.90
N GLU A 200 15.96 -4.90 -15.10
CA GLU A 200 16.71 -4.46 -16.28
C GLU A 200 18.14 -4.11 -15.89
N THR A 201 19.14 -4.78 -16.47
CA THR A 201 20.55 -4.40 -16.27
C THR A 201 20.92 -3.20 -17.12
N ARG A 202 21.37 -2.11 -16.47
CA ARG A 202 21.70 -0.83 -17.10
C ARG A 202 23.19 -0.50 -17.07
N GLY A 203 24.00 -1.31 -16.42
CA GLY A 203 25.44 -1.14 -16.28
C GLY A 203 26.04 -2.09 -15.25
N GLN A 204 27.32 -1.91 -14.97
CA GLN A 204 27.97 -2.58 -13.83
C GLN A 204 27.37 -2.05 -12.53
N ASP A 205 26.96 -2.96 -11.63
CA ASP A 205 26.35 -2.64 -10.33
C ASP A 205 25.12 -1.72 -10.41
N ARG A 206 24.41 -1.74 -11.54
CA ARG A 206 23.32 -0.79 -11.82
C ARG A 206 22.16 -1.45 -12.56
N HIS A 207 21.02 -1.57 -11.89
CA HIS A 207 19.81 -2.19 -12.44
C HIS A 207 18.57 -1.39 -12.10
N GLY A 208 17.62 -1.35 -13.04
CA GLY A 208 16.25 -0.93 -12.75
C GLY A 208 15.41 -2.11 -12.26
N ILE A 209 14.53 -1.90 -11.29
CA ILE A 209 13.59 -2.93 -10.84
C ILE A 209 12.15 -2.41 -10.81
N ASP A 210 11.25 -3.19 -11.41
CA ASP A 210 9.80 -2.99 -11.32
C ASP A 210 9.22 -3.81 -10.17
N LEU A 211 9.06 -3.18 -9.00
CA LEU A 211 8.51 -3.83 -7.82
C LEU A 211 7.03 -4.19 -7.98
N LYS A 212 6.24 -3.43 -8.76
CA LYS A 212 4.84 -3.78 -9.03
C LYS A 212 4.79 -5.09 -9.80
N LYS A 213 5.60 -5.21 -10.85
CA LYS A 213 5.71 -6.42 -11.65
C LYS A 213 6.26 -7.61 -10.86
N ALA A 214 7.26 -7.40 -10.00
CA ALA A 214 7.80 -8.46 -9.14
C ALA A 214 6.72 -9.05 -8.20
N ASN A 215 5.93 -8.20 -7.54
CA ASN A 215 4.84 -8.67 -6.67
C ASN A 215 3.73 -9.37 -7.48
N ALA A 216 3.36 -8.86 -8.66
CA ALA A 216 2.39 -9.51 -9.54
C ALA A 216 2.83 -10.93 -9.96
N GLU A 217 4.08 -11.10 -10.37
CA GLU A 217 4.63 -12.41 -10.75
C GLU A 217 4.69 -13.37 -9.55
N LEU A 218 5.00 -12.89 -8.34
CA LEU A 218 4.96 -13.71 -7.12
C LEU A 218 3.53 -14.18 -6.82
N LEU A 219 2.54 -13.29 -6.90
CA LEU A 219 1.12 -13.64 -6.68
C LEU A 219 0.65 -14.72 -7.65
N THR A 220 0.93 -14.56 -8.95
CA THR A 220 0.62 -15.58 -9.95
C THR A 220 1.36 -16.89 -9.70
N TYR A 221 2.65 -16.83 -9.33
CA TYR A 221 3.42 -18.03 -9.01
C TYR A 221 2.80 -18.82 -7.84
N TYR A 222 2.23 -18.12 -6.86
CA TYR A 222 1.60 -18.73 -5.68
C TYR A 222 0.12 -19.09 -5.88
N GLY A 223 -0.44 -18.89 -7.07
CA GLY A 223 -1.75 -19.44 -7.44
C GLY A 223 -2.89 -18.43 -7.51
N VAL A 224 -2.64 -17.12 -7.36
CA VAL A 224 -3.68 -16.11 -7.64
C VAL A 224 -3.89 -16.03 -9.16
N PRO A 225 -5.13 -16.18 -9.68
CA PRO A 225 -5.40 -16.05 -11.11
C PRO A 225 -4.93 -14.70 -11.66
N ASN A 226 -4.32 -14.70 -12.84
CA ASN A 226 -3.73 -13.47 -13.40
C ASN A 226 -4.81 -12.42 -13.72
N GLU A 227 -6.00 -12.86 -14.11
CA GLU A 227 -7.20 -12.04 -14.33
C GLU A 227 -7.71 -11.36 -13.04
N ASN A 228 -7.40 -11.92 -11.87
CA ASN A 228 -7.77 -11.36 -10.57
C ASN A 228 -6.74 -10.34 -10.05
N ILE A 229 -5.64 -10.11 -10.77
CA ILE A 229 -4.59 -9.17 -10.39
C ILE A 229 -4.68 -7.92 -11.27
N TYR A 230 -5.08 -6.81 -10.68
CA TYR A 230 -5.01 -5.49 -11.31
C TYR A 230 -3.74 -4.75 -10.88
N THR A 231 -3.01 -4.16 -11.83
CA THR A 231 -1.85 -3.30 -11.53
C THR A 231 -2.05 -1.92 -12.14
N THR A 232 -2.00 -0.87 -11.32
CA THR A 232 -2.13 0.52 -11.81
C THR A 232 -0.92 0.94 -12.66
N ALA A 233 -1.17 1.82 -13.62
CA ALA A 233 -0.12 2.49 -14.38
C ALA A 233 0.58 3.61 -13.59
N TYR A 234 -0.02 4.10 -12.49
CA TYR A 234 0.56 5.20 -11.71
C TYR A 234 1.95 4.85 -11.17
N ALA A 235 2.87 5.79 -11.36
CA ALA A 235 4.21 5.76 -10.81
C ALA A 235 4.45 7.03 -9.99
N THR A 236 4.71 6.86 -8.70
CA THR A 236 4.94 7.94 -7.72
C THR A 236 6.11 8.83 -8.11
N SER A 237 7.20 8.25 -8.61
CA SER A 237 8.38 8.95 -9.10
C SER A 237 8.16 9.77 -10.37
N GLU A 238 7.09 9.50 -11.13
CA GLU A 238 6.78 10.16 -12.41
C GLU A 238 5.63 11.17 -12.29
N HIS A 239 4.86 11.10 -11.21
CA HIS A 239 3.66 11.91 -10.99
C HIS A 239 3.77 12.68 -9.67
N LEU A 240 4.84 13.48 -9.52
CA LEU A 240 5.08 14.29 -8.31
C LEU A 240 4.01 15.35 -8.06
N ASN A 241 3.17 15.66 -9.04
CA ASN A 241 2.00 16.50 -8.84
C ASN A 241 0.91 15.80 -8.01
N LEU A 242 0.90 14.47 -7.95
CA LEU A 242 -0.07 13.66 -7.22
C LEU A 242 0.54 12.95 -6.01
N PHE A 243 1.78 12.49 -6.08
CA PHE A 243 2.36 11.62 -5.06
C PHE A 243 3.64 12.21 -4.45
N PHE A 244 3.89 11.84 -3.20
CA PHE A 244 5.20 11.93 -2.59
C PHE A 244 6.10 10.81 -3.13
N SER A 245 7.39 11.09 -3.32
CA SER A 245 8.39 10.10 -3.71
C SER A 245 9.65 10.27 -2.87
N TYR A 246 9.90 9.32 -1.98
CA TYR A 246 11.05 9.35 -1.08
C TYR A 246 12.38 9.41 -1.85
N ARG A 247 12.49 8.64 -2.93
CA ARG A 247 13.68 8.53 -3.75
C ARG A 247 13.94 9.82 -4.53
N VAL A 248 12.93 10.36 -5.22
CA VAL A 248 13.11 11.57 -6.04
C VAL A 248 13.33 12.79 -5.16
N GLU A 249 12.62 12.87 -4.02
CA GLU A 249 12.69 13.99 -3.08
C GLU A 249 13.75 13.78 -1.98
N LYS A 250 14.64 12.78 -2.16
CA LYS A 250 15.82 12.53 -1.31
C LYS A 250 15.50 12.44 0.19
N GLY A 251 14.36 11.82 0.50
CA GLY A 251 13.87 11.59 1.86
C GLY A 251 13.17 12.77 2.52
N GLN A 252 13.16 13.95 1.90
CA GLN A 252 12.54 15.16 2.44
C GLN A 252 11.10 15.31 1.92
N THR A 253 10.24 14.36 2.29
CA THR A 253 8.87 14.30 1.76
C THR A 253 7.89 13.65 2.72
N GLY A 254 6.60 13.88 2.49
CA GLY A 254 5.47 13.28 3.22
C GLY A 254 5.24 11.81 2.88
N ARG A 255 4.15 11.25 3.40
CA ARG A 255 3.67 9.90 3.04
C ARG A 255 2.20 9.97 2.64
N MET A 256 1.86 9.27 1.56
CA MET A 256 0.48 8.92 1.26
C MET A 256 -0.01 7.87 2.26
N LEU A 257 -1.31 7.73 2.41
CA LEU A 257 -1.97 6.65 3.15
C LEU A 257 -2.74 5.77 2.17
N ALA A 258 -2.34 4.51 2.05
CA ALA A 258 -3.19 3.50 1.43
C ALA A 258 -4.20 3.02 2.46
N PHE A 259 -5.41 2.72 2.00
CA PHE A 259 -6.49 2.23 2.84
C PHE A 259 -7.34 1.18 2.13
N ILE A 260 -7.82 0.21 2.90
CA ILE A 260 -8.87 -0.73 2.49
C ILE A 260 -9.75 -1.06 3.69
N GLY A 261 -11.06 -1.07 3.47
CA GLY A 261 -12.05 -1.41 4.47
C GLY A 261 -13.27 -2.02 3.82
N GLN A 262 -14.03 -2.81 4.58
CA GLN A 262 -15.29 -3.38 4.14
C GLN A 262 -16.39 -2.97 5.12
N GLN A 263 -17.51 -2.47 4.63
CA GLN A 263 -18.69 -2.08 5.41
C GLN A 263 -19.86 -2.97 5.02
N LYS A 264 -20.70 -3.33 6.00
CA LYS A 264 -21.98 -3.98 5.68
C LYS A 264 -22.90 -2.97 5.00
N GLN A 265 -23.42 -3.34 3.83
CA GLN A 265 -24.54 -2.64 3.19
C GLN A 265 -25.84 -2.86 3.97
#